data_AF-A0A926AVT6-F1
#
_entry.id   AF-A0A926AVT6-F1
#
_cell.length_a   1.000
_cell.length_b   1.000
_cell.length_c   1.000
_cell.angle_alpha   90.00
_cell.angle_beta   90.00
_cell.angle_gamma   90.00
#
_symmetry.space_group_name_H-M   'P 1'
#
loop_
_entity.id
_entity.type
_entity.pdbx_description
1 polymer ?
#
loop_
_entity_poly.entity_id
_entity_poly.type
_entity_poly.pdbx_seq_one_letter_code
_entity_poly.pdbx_strand_id
1 'polypeptide(L)' 'EVEWLSGSEYSIADIANFGWIWRREFAGVDFSQSPNVARWYTVMEARPAVQRAISALAV' A
#
# COMPACT_ATOMS: atom_id res chain seq x y z
N GLU A 1 -2.58 -17.33 -5.45
CA GLU A 1 -2.23 -15.98 -4.97
C GLU A 1 -2.29 -15.01 -6.15
N VAL A 2 -2.61 -13.74 -5.93
CA VAL A 2 -2.72 -12.71 -6.98
C VAL A 2 -1.83 -11.52 -6.64
N GLU A 3 -1.39 -10.78 -7.66
CA GLU A 3 -0.39 -9.73 -7.52
C GLU A 3 -0.97 -8.43 -6.93
N TRP A 4 -2.20 -8.08 -7.29
CA TRP A 4 -2.87 -6.83 -6.92
C TRP A 4 -4.19 -7.11 -6.21
N LEU A 5 -4.77 -6.09 -5.56
CA LEU A 5 -5.99 -6.26 -4.77
C LEU A 5 -7.17 -6.79 -5.59
N SER A 6 -7.25 -6.44 -6.88
CA SER A 6 -8.32 -6.85 -7.79
C SER A 6 -7.93 -7.98 -8.76
N GLY A 7 -6.83 -8.70 -8.49
CA GLY A 7 -6.39 -9.83 -9.31
C GLY A 7 -5.01 -9.64 -9.91
N SER A 8 -4.86 -9.93 -11.21
CA SER A 8 -3.57 -9.93 -11.90
C SER A 8 -3.07 -8.55 -12.32
N GLU A 9 -3.92 -7.51 -12.26
CA GLU A 9 -3.59 -6.18 -12.77
C GLU A 9 -3.76 -5.08 -11.72
N TYR A 10 -2.84 -4.12 -11.76
CA TYR A 10 -2.91 -2.90 -10.97
C TYR A 10 -4.16 -2.09 -11.33
N SER A 11 -4.89 -1.62 -10.33
CA SER A 11 -6.19 -1.00 -10.54
C SER A 11 -6.48 0.14 -9.56
N ILE A 12 -7.66 0.75 -9.72
CA ILE A 12 -8.18 1.73 -8.76
C ILE A 12 -8.30 1.15 -7.35
N ALA A 13 -8.46 -0.17 -7.19
CA ALA A 13 -8.49 -0.79 -5.88
C ALA A 13 -7.18 -0.54 -5.12
N ASP A 14 -6.02 -0.67 -5.77
CA ASP A 14 -4.72 -0.47 -5.16
C ASP A 14 -4.51 1.01 -4.78
N ILE A 15 -4.87 1.91 -5.70
CA ILE A 15 -4.78 3.37 -5.49
C ILE A 15 -5.63 3.81 -4.30
N ALA A 16 -6.90 3.39 -4.27
CA ALA A 16 -7.86 3.83 -3.27
C ALA A 16 -7.53 3.30 -1.86
N ASN A 17 -6.97 2.08 -1.78
CA ASN A 17 -6.66 1.45 -0.50
C ASN A 17 -5.29 1.85 0.07
N PHE A 18 -4.30 2.18 -0.77
CA PHE A 18 -2.95 2.46 -0.28
C PHE A 18 -2.90 3.59 0.74
N GLY A 19 -3.65 4.68 0.54
CA GLY A 19 -3.63 5.83 1.46
C GLY A 19 -4.04 5.47 2.89
N TRP A 20 -5.06 4.63 3.05
CA TRP A 20 -5.53 4.17 4.37
C TRP A 20 -4.50 3.29 5.06
N ILE A 21 -3.86 2.40 4.29
CA ILE A 21 -2.90 1.43 4.81
C ILE A 21 -1.54 2.08 5.09
N TRP A 22 -1.13 3.07 4.30
CA TRP A 22 0.11 3.83 4.53
C TRP A 22 0.16 4.51 5.89
N ARG A 23 -0.99 4.97 6.40
CA ARG A 23 -1.08 5.59 7.73
C ARG A 23 -1.34 4.60 8.86
N ARG A 24 -1.40 3.28 8.62
CA ARG A 24 -1.82 2.24 9.59
C ARG A 24 -1.20 2.32 10.98
N GLU A 25 0.01 2.87 11.11
CA GLU A 25 0.72 2.99 12.39
C GLU A 25 -0.06 3.81 13.41
N PHE A 26 -0.87 4.79 13.00
CA PHE A 26 -1.74 5.55 13.94
C PHE A 26 -2.72 4.64 14.67
N ALA A 27 -3.10 3.52 14.07
CA ALA A 27 -4.05 2.54 14.59
C ALA A 27 -3.36 1.33 15.23
N GLY A 28 -2.03 1.32 15.32
CA GLY A 28 -1.27 0.19 15.89
C GLY A 28 -1.36 -1.10 15.08
N VAL A 29 -1.68 -1.01 13.78
CA VAL A 29 -1.83 -2.19 12.91
C VAL A 29 -0.50 -2.53 12.25
N ASP A 30 -0.06 -3.79 12.35
CA ASP A 30 1.08 -4.37 11.61
C ASP A 30 0.66 -5.46 10.61
N PHE A 31 1.63 -6.00 9.86
CA PHE A 31 1.39 -7.04 8.85
C PHE A 31 1.97 -8.41 9.20
N SER A 32 2.33 -8.65 10.47
CA SER A 32 2.96 -9.90 10.91
C SER A 32 2.14 -11.14 10.57
N GLN A 33 0.80 -11.01 10.56
CA GLN A 33 -0.14 -12.09 10.23
C GLN A 33 -0.72 -11.99 8.80
N SER A 34 -0.28 -11.01 8.01
CA SER A 34 -0.86 -10.68 6.69
C SER A 34 0.22 -10.59 5.61
N PRO A 35 0.90 -11.70 5.25
CA PRO A 35 2.06 -11.67 4.34
C PRO A 35 1.73 -11.13 2.94
N ASN A 36 0.52 -11.42 2.44
CA ASN A 36 0.07 -10.92 1.14
C ASN A 36 -0.14 -9.40 1.15
N VAL A 37 -0.60 -8.84 2.27
CA VAL A 37 -0.74 -7.39 2.45
C VAL A 37 0.63 -6.75 2.60
N ALA A 38 1.56 -7.36 3.35
CA ALA A 38 2.93 -6.87 3.47
C ALA A 38 3.64 -6.80 2.10
N ARG A 39 3.49 -7.84 1.27
CA ARG A 39 4.01 -7.87 -0.10
C ARG A 39 3.41 -6.74 -0.94
N TRP A 40 2.08 -6.66 -0.99
CA TRP A 40 1.38 -5.62 -1.76
C TRP A 40 1.77 -4.21 -1.31
N TYR A 41 1.86 -3.98 0.01
CA TYR A 41 2.28 -2.70 0.58
C TYR A 41 3.68 -2.31 0.11
N THR A 42 4.64 -3.24 0.19
CA THR A 42 6.03 -3.01 -0.24
C THR A 42 6.09 -2.63 -1.72
N VAL A 43 5.33 -3.34 -2.57
CA VAL A 43 5.24 -3.03 -4.01
C VAL A 43 4.63 -1.66 -4.24
N MET A 44 3.56 -1.31 -3.53
CA MET A 44 2.90 0.00 -3.67
C MET A 44 3.78 1.16 -3.20
N GLU A 45 4.41 1.02 -2.04
CA GLU A 45 5.32 2.01 -1.47
C GLU A 45 6.50 2.28 -2.41
N ALA A 46 7.06 1.25 -3.05
CA ALA A 46 8.17 1.42 -4.00
C ALA A 46 7.81 2.18 -5.29
N ARG A 47 6.52 2.44 -5.58
CA ARG A 47 6.12 3.11 -6.83
C ARG A 47 6.56 4.58 -6.81
N PRO A 48 7.19 5.09 -7.89
CA PRO A 48 7.65 6.49 -7.94
C PRO A 48 6.55 7.52 -7.71
N ALA A 49 5.32 7.27 -8.17
CA ALA A 49 4.19 8.17 -7.95
C ALA A 49 3.76 8.21 -6.48
N VAL A 50 3.82 7.07 -5.79
CA VAL A 50 3.50 6.95 -4.36
C VAL A 50 4.55 7.67 -3.53
N GLN A 51 5.83 7.42 -3.80
CA GLN A 51 6.93 8.13 -3.13
C GLN A 51 6.81 9.65 -3.27
N ARG A 52 6.52 10.16 -4.49
CA ARG A 52 6.27 11.60 -4.69
C ARG A 52 5.10 12.13 -3.84
N ALA A 53 4.00 11.38 -3.75
CA ALA A 53 2.85 11.78 -2.94
C ALA A 53 3.18 11.80 -1.44
N ILE A 54 3.91 10.79 -0.96
CA ILE A 54 4.38 10.70 0.42
C ILE A 54 5.29 11.88 0.75
N SER A 55 6.28 12.18 -0.10
CA SER A 55 7.19 13.31 0.10
C SER A 55 6.46 14.66 0.15
N ALA A 56 5.38 14.82 -0.61
CA ALA A 56 4.58 16.04 -0.57
C ALA A 56 3.74 16.20 0.72
N LEU A 57 3.49 15.10 1.45
CA LEU A 57 2.73 15.07 2.69
C LEU A 57 3.60 14.99 3.95
N ALA A 58 4.90 14.75 3.80
CA ALA A 58 5.86 14.78 4.89
C ALA A 58 6.13 16.25 5.25
N VAL A 59 5.35 16.75 6.23
CA VAL A 59 5.54 18.05 6.89
C VAL A 59 6.29 17.83 8.20
#